data_AF-A0A934YSS3-F1
#
_entry.id   AF-A0A934YSS3-F1
#
_cell.length_a   1.000
_cell.length_b   1.000
_cell.length_c   1.000
_cell.angle_alpha   90.00
_cell.angle_beta   90.00
_cell.angle_gamma   90.00
#
_symmetry.space_group_name_H-M   'P 1'
#
loop_
_entity.id
_entity.type
_entity.pdbx_description
1 polymer ?
#
loop_
_entity_poly.entity_id
_entity_poly.type
_entity_poly.pdbx_seq_one_letter_code
_entity_poly.pdbx_strand_id
1 'polypeptide(L)'
;MMIRPFLYLAISLLLPTSVLLAQPGSVDPTFDPGEGPNARVFVTTVQPDGKVLIAGDFTEVSGQAHRRIARLNADGSLDASFNANAGPDVFAVFCITVQPDGKILLGGQFEAFNGTEHSMITRLNANGTVDNSFDPGAGADWIVSTIAVQPDGKILVGGNFTSFDGTARTGITRLNSNGAQDPSFDPGTGLGSIGIVTDIYAFALESDGRITIAGSFNSYNGTDRNSIARLNSNGELDTSFDPGSGAEFGSINCMVRQVDGKLVIGGSFTDYNGTDQPFLARVTNSGALDPTFNVGASTSGSILAMALQPDGRILLGGFFYDYNELLARDVARVNTDGSLDLNWSTGTGSFGIDAGVYDMALQADGSLIVGGQFSAYNGSTRNKVARLNGGTGTPVSEIQGASRLHVWSDDENQLLRVSEPVSGQVFDMEGRVVVTFNRTNAIAVDHLCAGAFLLRTESGTVHRFVRP
;
A
#
# COMPACT_ATOMS: atom_id res chain seq x y z
N MET A 1 6.34 48.56 -63.95
CA MET A 1 7.19 48.63 -62.74
C MET A 1 6.26 48.54 -61.54
N MET A 2 6.07 47.35 -60.99
CA MET A 2 4.96 47.01 -60.09
C MET A 2 5.53 46.65 -58.72
N ILE A 3 5.21 47.46 -57.70
CA ILE A 3 5.66 47.32 -56.32
C ILE A 3 4.77 46.27 -55.63
N ARG A 4 5.38 45.22 -55.07
CA ARG A 4 4.70 44.19 -54.27
C ARG A 4 4.62 44.63 -52.80
N PRO A 5 3.50 44.44 -52.09
CA PRO A 5 3.43 44.66 -50.65
C PRO A 5 3.96 43.44 -49.88
N PHE A 6 4.72 43.68 -48.81
CA PHE A 6 5.14 42.66 -47.86
C PHE A 6 3.97 42.33 -46.92
N LEU A 7 3.57 41.06 -46.90
CA LEU A 7 2.59 40.50 -45.98
C LEU A 7 3.32 40.15 -44.67
N TYR A 8 2.98 40.81 -43.56
CA TYR A 8 3.42 40.39 -42.23
C TYR A 8 2.65 39.13 -41.82
N LEU A 9 3.32 37.99 -41.83
CA LEU A 9 2.80 36.74 -41.27
C LEU A 9 2.95 36.80 -39.74
N ALA A 10 1.85 37.00 -39.03
CA ALA A 10 1.81 36.83 -37.59
C ALA A 10 1.91 35.32 -37.28
N ILE A 11 3.08 34.88 -36.81
CA ILE A 11 3.26 33.54 -36.25
C ILE A 11 2.61 33.56 -34.87
N SER A 12 1.38 33.05 -34.77
CA SER A 12 0.81 32.71 -33.47
C SER A 12 1.58 31.52 -32.91
N LEU A 13 2.47 31.77 -31.96
CA LEU A 13 3.13 30.74 -31.18
C LEU A 13 2.06 30.06 -30.31
N LEU A 14 1.49 28.95 -30.81
CA LEU A 14 0.76 28.00 -29.97
C LEU A 14 1.79 27.39 -29.02
N LEU A 15 1.90 27.96 -27.82
CA LEU A 15 2.55 27.27 -26.70
C LEU A 15 1.79 25.96 -26.51
N PRO A 16 2.44 24.79 -26.58
CA PRO A 16 1.80 23.59 -26.08
C PRO A 16 1.47 23.89 -24.62
N THR A 17 0.20 23.76 -24.24
CA THR A 17 -0.19 23.62 -22.84
C THR A 17 0.53 22.38 -22.33
N SER A 18 1.73 22.57 -21.79
CA SER A 18 2.44 21.56 -21.03
C SER A 18 1.52 21.23 -19.86
N VAL A 19 0.84 20.09 -19.94
CA VAL A 19 0.23 19.46 -18.78
C VAL A 19 1.37 19.30 -17.79
N LEU A 20 1.33 20.07 -16.71
CA LEU A 20 2.27 19.96 -15.62
C LEU A 20 1.96 18.60 -14.97
N LEU A 21 2.61 17.53 -15.44
CA LEU A 21 2.45 16.22 -14.84
C LEU A 21 3.00 16.30 -13.42
N ALA A 22 2.14 16.02 -12.44
CA ALA A 22 2.55 15.96 -11.05
C ALA A 22 3.64 14.89 -10.88
N GLN A 23 4.62 15.16 -10.01
CA GLN A 23 5.72 14.24 -9.73
C GLN A 23 5.14 12.90 -9.26
N PRO A 24 5.61 11.75 -9.79
CA PRO A 24 5.30 10.44 -9.24
C PRO A 24 5.52 10.38 -7.72
N GLY A 25 4.51 9.99 -6.96
CA GLY A 25 4.52 9.96 -5.48
C GLY A 25 4.04 11.25 -4.81
N SER A 26 3.79 12.32 -5.56
CA SER A 26 3.18 13.54 -5.02
C SER A 26 1.69 13.37 -4.74
N VAL A 27 1.15 14.16 -3.81
CA VAL A 27 -0.28 14.20 -3.50
C VAL A 27 -1.06 14.73 -4.70
N ASP A 28 -2.16 14.07 -5.02
CA ASP A 28 -3.14 14.58 -5.96
C ASP A 28 -4.05 15.62 -5.28
N PRO A 29 -4.02 16.89 -5.69
CA PRO A 29 -4.86 17.92 -5.10
C PRO A 29 -6.34 17.81 -5.48
N THR A 30 -6.68 17.04 -6.53
CA THR A 30 -8.07 16.86 -6.98
C THR A 30 -8.84 15.82 -6.17
N PHE A 31 -8.15 15.10 -5.28
CA PHE A 31 -8.77 14.27 -4.25
C PHE A 31 -8.70 15.00 -2.91
N ASP A 32 -9.85 15.42 -2.40
CA ASP A 32 -9.97 16.17 -1.17
C ASP A 32 -11.05 15.56 -0.24
N PRO A 33 -10.64 14.86 0.84
CA PRO A 33 -11.58 14.35 1.83
C PRO A 33 -12.11 15.43 2.80
N GLY A 34 -11.70 16.70 2.62
CA GLY A 34 -11.98 17.79 3.56
C GLY A 34 -11.36 17.48 4.92
N GLU A 35 -12.16 17.57 5.99
CA GLU A 35 -11.71 17.17 7.33
C GLU A 35 -11.47 15.65 7.45
N GLY A 36 -11.92 14.84 6.50
CA GLY A 36 -11.67 13.40 6.45
C GLY A 36 -12.12 12.63 7.71
N PRO A 37 -11.65 11.39 7.88
CA PRO A 37 -11.90 10.61 9.08
C PRO A 37 -11.21 11.18 10.32
N ASN A 38 -11.91 11.14 11.47
CA ASN A 38 -11.38 11.66 12.73
C ASN A 38 -10.42 10.70 13.47
N ALA A 39 -10.29 9.45 13.02
CA ALA A 39 -9.39 8.44 13.59
C ALA A 39 -8.77 7.55 12.50
N ARG A 40 -8.14 6.45 12.89
CA ARG A 40 -7.34 5.60 12.00
C ARG A 40 -8.19 5.00 10.89
N VAL A 41 -7.63 4.97 9.69
CA VAL A 41 -8.14 4.19 8.56
C VAL A 41 -7.23 2.98 8.40
N PHE A 42 -7.73 1.80 8.79
CA PHE A 42 -6.97 0.55 8.72
C PHE A 42 -6.98 -0.07 7.34
N VAL A 43 -8.03 0.18 6.55
CA VAL A 43 -8.21 -0.43 5.23
C VAL A 43 -8.89 0.52 4.26
N THR A 44 -8.46 0.47 3.00
CA THR A 44 -8.94 1.23 1.86
C THR A 44 -9.17 0.29 0.67
N THR A 45 -10.20 0.53 -0.12
CA THR A 45 -10.44 -0.27 -1.33
C THR A 45 -11.06 0.59 -2.41
N VAL A 46 -10.55 0.47 -3.63
CA VAL A 46 -11.08 1.15 -4.81
C VAL A 46 -12.15 0.28 -5.45
N GLN A 47 -13.33 0.87 -5.69
CA GLN A 47 -14.41 0.22 -6.42
C GLN A 47 -14.26 0.46 -7.94
N PRO A 48 -14.86 -0.39 -8.81
CA PRO A 48 -14.76 -0.24 -10.26
C PRO A 48 -15.26 1.10 -10.83
N ASP A 49 -16.13 1.80 -10.11
CA ASP A 49 -16.64 3.13 -10.47
C ASP A 49 -15.71 4.28 -10.04
N GLY A 50 -14.53 3.96 -9.48
CA GLY A 50 -13.54 4.92 -9.01
C GLY A 50 -13.81 5.47 -7.61
N LYS A 51 -14.89 5.05 -6.95
CA LYS A 51 -15.14 5.37 -5.54
C LYS A 51 -14.20 4.60 -4.62
N VAL A 52 -14.04 5.10 -3.41
CA VAL A 52 -13.12 4.53 -2.41
C VAL A 52 -13.90 4.16 -1.16
N LEU A 53 -13.86 2.90 -0.76
CA LEU A 53 -14.29 2.47 0.57
C LEU A 53 -13.13 2.67 1.55
N ILE A 54 -13.45 3.21 2.73
CA ILE A 54 -12.53 3.34 3.84
C ILE A 54 -13.14 2.70 5.09
N ALA A 55 -12.33 2.03 5.88
CA ALA A 55 -12.76 1.51 7.17
C ALA A 55 -11.64 1.52 8.21
N GLY A 56 -12.02 1.57 9.49
CA GLY A 56 -11.09 1.74 10.60
C GLY A 56 -11.80 1.90 11.93
N ASP A 57 -11.27 2.75 12.82
CA ASP A 57 -11.84 3.03 14.15
C ASP A 57 -12.47 4.44 14.28
N PHE A 58 -12.58 5.16 13.17
CA PHE A 58 -13.21 6.49 13.13
C PHE A 58 -14.69 6.45 13.48
N THR A 59 -15.18 7.55 14.05
CA THR A 59 -16.60 7.75 14.39
C THR A 59 -17.26 8.81 13.52
N GLU A 60 -16.44 9.61 12.83
CA GLU A 60 -16.89 10.70 11.96
C GLU A 60 -16.01 10.77 10.71
N VAL A 61 -16.63 11.19 9.60
CA VAL A 61 -15.96 11.54 8.35
C VAL A 61 -16.49 12.90 7.89
N SER A 62 -15.58 13.85 7.67
CA SER A 62 -15.92 15.23 7.25
C SER A 62 -16.94 15.91 8.17
N GLY A 63 -16.84 15.64 9.48
CA GLY A 63 -17.75 16.15 10.52
C GLY A 63 -19.15 15.53 10.55
N GLN A 64 -19.41 14.49 9.75
CA GLN A 64 -20.66 13.72 9.77
C GLN A 64 -20.45 12.39 10.49
N ALA A 65 -21.44 11.96 11.28
CA ALA A 65 -21.38 10.69 11.99
C ALA A 65 -21.36 9.52 11.00
N HIS A 66 -20.21 8.85 10.91
CA HIS A 66 -19.98 7.65 10.12
C HIS A 66 -19.06 6.75 10.91
N ARG A 67 -19.61 5.67 11.48
CA ARG A 67 -18.83 4.79 12.35
C ARG A 67 -18.14 3.73 11.51
N ARG A 68 -16.81 3.76 11.51
CA ARG A 68 -15.89 2.70 11.11
C ARG A 68 -15.92 2.27 9.65
N ILE A 69 -16.90 2.72 8.86
CA ILE A 69 -16.97 2.52 7.43
C ILE A 69 -17.59 3.74 6.74
N ALA A 70 -17.01 4.15 5.62
CA ALA A 70 -17.56 5.17 4.75
C ALA A 70 -17.15 4.90 3.29
N ARG A 71 -17.85 5.54 2.36
CA ARG A 71 -17.46 5.60 0.96
C ARG A 71 -17.18 7.03 0.55
N LEU A 72 -16.11 7.24 -0.18
CA LEU A 72 -15.72 8.50 -0.79
C LEU A 72 -15.94 8.42 -2.30
N ASN A 73 -16.33 9.54 -2.90
CA ASN A 73 -16.37 9.72 -4.33
C ASN A 73 -14.94 9.78 -4.91
N ALA A 74 -14.83 9.75 -6.25
CA ALA A 74 -13.55 9.81 -6.94
C ALA A 74 -12.78 11.12 -6.70
N ASP A 75 -13.44 12.18 -6.24
CA ASP A 75 -12.84 13.46 -5.84
C ASP A 75 -12.53 13.54 -4.33
N GLY A 76 -12.74 12.45 -3.58
CA GLY A 76 -12.51 12.38 -2.14
C GLY A 76 -13.69 12.83 -1.27
N SER A 77 -14.72 13.47 -1.84
CA SER A 77 -15.89 13.89 -1.08
C SER A 77 -16.68 12.70 -0.54
N LEU A 78 -17.33 12.84 0.61
CA LEU A 78 -18.15 11.78 1.21
C LEU A 78 -19.35 11.42 0.32
N ASP A 79 -19.52 10.13 0.02
CA ASP A 79 -20.64 9.63 -0.77
C ASP A 79 -21.89 9.41 0.10
N ALA A 80 -22.79 10.39 0.10
CA ALA A 80 -24.04 10.35 0.83
C ALA A 80 -25.02 9.24 0.37
N SER A 81 -24.79 8.61 -0.79
CA SER A 81 -25.61 7.49 -1.26
C SER A 81 -25.25 6.15 -0.61
N PHE A 82 -24.12 6.08 0.10
CA PHE A 82 -23.68 4.89 0.82
C PHE A 82 -24.32 4.84 2.22
N ASN A 83 -25.39 4.06 2.36
CA ASN A 83 -26.17 3.98 3.57
C ASN A 83 -25.70 2.84 4.49
N ALA A 84 -24.61 3.08 5.22
CA ALA A 84 -24.18 2.18 6.29
C ALA A 84 -24.96 2.37 7.62
N ASN A 85 -25.93 3.28 7.68
CA ASN A 85 -26.62 3.76 8.89
C ASN A 85 -25.67 3.97 10.10
N ALA A 86 -25.85 3.22 11.20
CA ALA A 86 -25.03 3.30 12.40
C ALA A 86 -23.69 2.54 12.27
N GLY A 87 -23.54 1.68 11.27
CA GLY A 87 -22.33 0.90 11.02
C GLY A 87 -22.04 -0.15 12.11
N PRO A 88 -20.79 -0.64 12.17
CA PRO A 88 -20.29 -1.51 13.24
C PRO A 88 -20.24 -0.78 14.58
N ASP A 89 -20.41 -1.47 15.71
CA ASP A 89 -20.69 -0.89 17.03
C ASP A 89 -19.53 -0.84 18.04
N VAL A 90 -18.61 -1.82 18.07
CA VAL A 90 -17.61 -1.94 19.15
C VAL A 90 -16.23 -1.30 18.91
N PHE A 91 -15.38 -1.82 18.02
CA PHE A 91 -13.97 -1.37 17.92
C PHE A 91 -13.60 -0.84 16.54
N ALA A 92 -13.42 -1.73 15.57
CA ALA A 92 -12.87 -1.38 14.27
C ALA A 92 -13.24 -2.40 13.20
N VAL A 93 -13.15 -1.96 11.95
CA VAL A 93 -13.12 -2.84 10.78
C VAL A 93 -11.67 -2.91 10.31
N PHE A 94 -11.16 -4.13 10.16
CA PHE A 94 -9.76 -4.38 9.79
C PHE A 94 -9.61 -4.81 8.33
N CYS A 95 -10.66 -5.36 7.71
CA CYS A 95 -10.61 -5.73 6.30
C CYS A 95 -11.92 -5.46 5.56
N ILE A 96 -11.79 -5.17 4.26
CA ILE A 96 -12.89 -5.02 3.32
C ILE A 96 -12.55 -5.84 2.07
N THR A 97 -13.55 -6.50 1.48
CA THR A 97 -13.40 -7.08 0.14
C THR A 97 -14.64 -6.79 -0.70
N VAL A 98 -14.45 -6.22 -1.89
CA VAL A 98 -15.52 -6.00 -2.86
C VAL A 98 -15.64 -7.23 -3.76
N GLN A 99 -16.82 -7.83 -3.80
CA GLN A 99 -17.13 -8.97 -4.64
C GLN A 99 -17.43 -8.52 -6.09
N PRO A 100 -17.31 -9.41 -7.10
CA PRO A 100 -17.61 -9.06 -8.49
C PRO A 100 -19.03 -8.56 -8.76
N ASP A 101 -20.00 -8.92 -7.92
CA ASP A 101 -21.39 -8.46 -7.99
C ASP A 101 -21.63 -7.10 -7.29
N GLY A 102 -20.56 -6.48 -6.79
CA GLY A 102 -20.60 -5.19 -6.09
C GLY A 102 -20.96 -5.27 -4.61
N LYS A 103 -21.23 -6.47 -4.06
CA LYS A 103 -21.37 -6.64 -2.62
C LYS A 103 -20.03 -6.46 -1.90
N ILE A 104 -20.09 -6.14 -0.62
CA ILE A 104 -18.94 -5.73 0.19
C ILE A 104 -18.90 -6.61 1.44
N LEU A 105 -17.86 -7.45 1.58
CA LEU A 105 -17.57 -8.19 2.80
C LEU A 105 -16.75 -7.32 3.75
N LEU A 106 -17.09 -7.37 5.03
CA LEU A 106 -16.41 -6.65 6.12
C LEU A 106 -16.00 -7.63 7.20
N GLY A 107 -14.77 -7.49 7.70
CA GLY A 107 -14.27 -8.21 8.85
C GLY A 107 -13.59 -7.27 9.85
N GLY A 108 -13.72 -7.53 11.14
CA GLY A 108 -13.10 -6.71 12.17
C GLY A 108 -13.38 -7.17 13.59
N GLN A 109 -13.35 -6.20 14.51
CA GLN A 109 -13.75 -6.38 15.91
C GLN A 109 -15.04 -5.57 16.16
N PHE A 110 -16.17 -6.22 15.92
CA PHE A 110 -17.52 -5.69 16.16
C PHE A 110 -18.49 -6.82 16.47
N GLU A 111 -19.55 -6.51 17.19
CA GLU A 111 -20.55 -7.49 17.65
C GLU A 111 -21.89 -7.26 16.96
N ALA A 112 -22.16 -6.04 16.51
CA ALA A 112 -23.35 -5.69 15.77
C ALA A 112 -23.07 -4.74 14.60
N PHE A 113 -23.90 -4.84 13.57
CA PHE A 113 -24.00 -3.86 12.49
C PHE A 113 -25.42 -3.31 12.47
N ASN A 114 -25.58 -1.98 12.58
CA ASN A 114 -26.90 -1.34 12.67
C ASN A 114 -27.81 -1.89 13.78
N GLY A 115 -27.20 -2.31 14.91
CA GLY A 115 -27.91 -2.85 16.07
C GLY A 115 -28.43 -4.28 15.90
N THR A 116 -28.11 -4.96 14.79
CA THR A 116 -28.33 -6.39 14.61
C THR A 116 -27.02 -7.13 14.88
N GLU A 117 -27.07 -8.21 15.64
CA GLU A 117 -25.89 -9.03 15.96
C GLU A 117 -25.24 -9.57 14.67
N HIS A 118 -23.94 -9.30 14.54
CA HIS A 118 -23.07 -9.75 13.47
C HIS A 118 -21.67 -9.91 14.07
N SER A 119 -21.33 -11.12 14.52
CA SER A 119 -20.04 -11.37 15.17
C SER A 119 -18.91 -11.29 14.15
N MET A 120 -18.19 -10.18 14.16
CA MET A 120 -16.87 -9.97 13.52
C MET A 120 -16.87 -9.99 11.98
N ILE A 121 -17.92 -10.47 11.32
CA ILE A 121 -18.07 -10.52 9.86
C ILE A 121 -19.50 -10.16 9.42
N THR A 122 -19.62 -9.37 8.35
CA THR A 122 -20.90 -9.09 7.70
C THR A 122 -20.73 -8.84 6.20
N ARG A 123 -21.84 -8.87 5.44
CA ARG A 123 -21.87 -8.49 4.03
C ARG A 123 -22.86 -7.37 3.81
N LEU A 124 -22.46 -6.38 3.02
CA LEU A 124 -23.29 -5.28 2.56
C LEU A 124 -23.59 -5.41 1.08
N ASN A 125 -24.74 -4.89 0.67
CA ASN A 125 -25.06 -4.55 -0.71
C ASN A 125 -24.19 -3.36 -1.17
N ALA A 126 -24.11 -3.14 -2.49
CA ALA A 126 -23.33 -2.04 -3.08
C ALA A 126 -23.73 -0.63 -2.58
N ASN A 127 -24.95 -0.47 -2.04
CA ASN A 127 -25.44 0.77 -1.46
C ASN A 127 -25.14 0.92 0.05
N GLY A 128 -24.42 -0.02 0.67
CA GLY A 128 -24.08 0.01 2.10
C GLY A 128 -25.11 -0.62 3.04
N THR A 129 -26.28 -1.03 2.54
CA THR A 129 -27.28 -1.76 3.36
C THR A 129 -26.84 -3.20 3.60
N VAL A 130 -27.20 -3.79 4.74
CA VAL A 130 -26.88 -5.19 5.07
C VAL A 130 -27.51 -6.16 4.07
N ASP A 131 -26.74 -7.14 3.61
CA ASP A 131 -27.22 -8.26 2.81
C ASP A 131 -27.66 -9.42 3.71
N ASN A 132 -28.96 -9.49 3.99
CA ASN A 132 -29.55 -10.55 4.83
C ASN A 132 -29.54 -11.95 4.18
N SER A 133 -29.08 -12.10 2.94
CA SER A 133 -28.88 -13.43 2.33
C SER A 133 -27.53 -14.05 2.68
N PHE A 134 -26.66 -13.30 3.35
CA PHE A 134 -25.39 -13.79 3.90
C PHE A 134 -25.56 -14.17 5.36
N ASP A 135 -25.42 -15.45 5.67
CA ASP A 135 -25.59 -16.01 7.01
C ASP A 135 -24.32 -16.78 7.43
N PRO A 136 -23.44 -16.16 8.24
CA PRO A 136 -22.27 -16.81 8.81
C PRO A 136 -22.58 -17.58 10.11
N GLY A 137 -23.86 -17.78 10.46
CA GLY A 137 -24.26 -18.34 11.75
C GLY A 137 -23.83 -17.43 12.89
N ALA A 138 -23.24 -18.00 13.95
CA ALA A 138 -22.69 -17.22 15.06
C ALA A 138 -21.41 -16.43 14.70
N GLY A 139 -20.87 -16.58 13.48
CA GLY A 139 -19.65 -15.90 13.04
C GLY A 139 -18.38 -16.38 13.77
N ALA A 140 -17.33 -15.57 13.75
CA ALA A 140 -16.10 -15.85 14.48
C ALA A 140 -16.24 -15.47 15.96
N ASP A 141 -15.61 -16.22 16.86
CA ASP A 141 -15.60 -15.91 18.30
C ASP A 141 -14.69 -14.74 18.69
N TRP A 142 -13.84 -14.29 17.75
CA TRP A 142 -12.96 -13.15 17.91
C TRP A 142 -12.60 -12.54 16.55
N ILE A 143 -11.61 -11.64 16.56
CA ILE A 143 -11.28 -10.72 15.46
C ILE A 143 -11.13 -11.45 14.11
N VAL A 144 -11.80 -10.90 13.09
CA VAL A 144 -11.53 -11.20 11.68
C VAL A 144 -10.59 -10.13 11.13
N SER A 145 -9.37 -10.51 10.78
CA SER A 145 -8.31 -9.60 10.36
C SER A 145 -8.20 -9.51 8.84
N THR A 146 -8.59 -10.55 8.11
CA THR A 146 -8.49 -10.57 6.63
C THR A 146 -9.55 -11.48 5.99
N ILE A 147 -9.97 -11.10 4.78
CA ILE A 147 -10.94 -11.83 3.97
C ILE A 147 -10.43 -11.88 2.53
N ALA A 148 -10.61 -13.01 1.85
CA ALA A 148 -10.36 -13.12 0.42
C ALA A 148 -11.47 -13.89 -0.29
N VAL A 149 -11.86 -13.44 -1.48
CA VAL A 149 -12.85 -14.14 -2.32
C VAL A 149 -12.11 -14.95 -3.38
N GLN A 150 -12.34 -16.25 -3.40
CA GLN A 150 -11.76 -17.17 -4.38
C GLN A 150 -12.50 -17.07 -5.73
N PRO A 151 -11.87 -17.47 -6.86
CA PRO A 151 -12.50 -17.40 -8.18
C PRO A 151 -13.80 -18.20 -8.32
N ASP A 152 -14.00 -19.24 -7.51
CA ASP A 152 -15.23 -20.04 -7.46
C ASP A 152 -16.35 -19.41 -6.60
N GLY A 153 -16.10 -18.22 -6.04
CA GLY A 153 -17.05 -17.48 -5.20
C GLY A 153 -17.04 -17.88 -3.73
N LYS A 154 -16.19 -18.84 -3.32
CA LYS A 154 -15.97 -19.14 -1.90
C LYS A 154 -15.17 -18.02 -1.22
N ILE A 155 -15.29 -17.94 0.10
CA ILE A 155 -14.76 -16.83 0.90
C ILE A 155 -13.83 -17.41 1.95
N LEU A 156 -12.55 -17.06 1.90
CA LEU A 156 -11.60 -17.35 2.97
C LEU A 156 -11.67 -16.26 4.04
N VAL A 157 -11.68 -16.69 5.29
CA VAL A 157 -11.72 -15.81 6.46
C VAL A 157 -10.54 -16.15 7.35
N GLY A 158 -9.70 -15.17 7.63
CA GLY A 158 -8.52 -15.26 8.48
C GLY A 158 -8.57 -14.26 9.63
N GLY A 159 -8.08 -14.64 10.80
CA GLY A 159 -8.20 -13.79 11.99
C GLY A 159 -7.62 -14.40 13.26
N ASN A 160 -7.83 -13.72 14.39
CA ASN A 160 -7.43 -14.16 15.71
C ASN A 160 -8.55 -14.91 16.46
N PHE A 161 -9.26 -15.79 15.76
CA PHE A 161 -10.38 -16.57 16.32
C PHE A 161 -9.99 -18.03 16.57
N THR A 162 -10.69 -18.69 17.50
CA THR A 162 -10.51 -20.12 17.82
C THR A 162 -11.68 -21.00 17.39
N SER A 163 -12.82 -20.36 17.11
CA SER A 163 -13.99 -21.02 16.57
C SER A 163 -14.75 -20.12 15.61
N PHE A 164 -15.48 -20.76 14.71
CA PHE A 164 -16.40 -20.09 13.80
C PHE A 164 -17.69 -20.90 13.77
N ASP A 165 -18.81 -20.24 14.00
CA ASP A 165 -20.14 -20.85 14.13
C ASP A 165 -20.15 -22.04 15.11
N GLY A 166 -19.46 -21.87 16.25
CA GLY A 166 -19.29 -22.91 17.28
C GLY A 166 -18.38 -24.09 16.89
N THR A 167 -17.90 -24.16 15.65
CA THR A 167 -16.95 -25.18 15.19
C THR A 167 -15.52 -24.73 15.44
N ALA A 168 -14.69 -25.60 16.04
CA ALA A 168 -13.29 -25.32 16.30
C ALA A 168 -12.53 -25.04 14.98
N ARG A 169 -12.00 -23.83 14.85
CA ARG A 169 -11.30 -23.30 13.69
C ARG A 169 -10.28 -22.28 14.17
N THR A 170 -9.04 -22.69 14.38
CA THR A 170 -7.99 -21.76 14.84
C THR A 170 -7.47 -20.94 13.66
N GLY A 171 -7.90 -19.69 13.60
CA GLY A 171 -7.39 -18.62 12.74
C GLY A 171 -7.81 -18.67 11.27
N ILE A 172 -8.42 -19.75 10.79
CA ILE A 172 -8.86 -19.86 9.39
C ILE A 172 -10.13 -20.69 9.23
N THR A 173 -11.02 -20.22 8.36
CA THR A 173 -12.14 -20.99 7.82
C THR A 173 -12.42 -20.60 6.37
N ARG A 174 -13.20 -21.42 5.67
CA ARG A 174 -13.75 -21.08 4.36
C ARG A 174 -15.27 -21.13 4.41
N LEU A 175 -15.92 -20.16 3.78
CA LEU A 175 -17.36 -20.05 3.66
C LEU A 175 -17.78 -20.22 2.20
N ASN A 176 -18.99 -20.71 2.00
CA ASN A 176 -19.70 -20.64 0.73
C ASN A 176 -20.16 -19.19 0.47
N SER A 177 -20.61 -18.91 -0.76
CA SER A 177 -21.06 -17.57 -1.16
C SER A 177 -22.27 -17.05 -0.37
N ASN A 178 -22.99 -17.92 0.35
CA ASN A 178 -24.10 -17.56 1.24
C ASN A 178 -23.68 -17.34 2.70
N GLY A 179 -22.39 -17.49 3.04
CA GLY A 179 -21.87 -17.32 4.41
C GLY A 179 -21.75 -18.60 5.23
N ALA A 180 -22.41 -19.70 4.83
CA ALA A 180 -22.30 -20.96 5.54
C ALA A 180 -20.89 -21.57 5.39
N GLN A 181 -20.36 -22.18 6.46
CA GLN A 181 -19.05 -22.84 6.42
C GLN A 181 -18.98 -23.91 5.31
N ASP A 182 -17.83 -23.97 4.62
CA ASP A 182 -17.54 -24.97 3.60
C ASP A 182 -16.92 -26.23 4.24
N PRO A 183 -17.66 -27.35 4.34
CA PRO A 183 -17.15 -28.57 4.98
C PRO A 183 -16.05 -29.26 4.17
N SER A 184 -15.82 -28.88 2.91
CA SER A 184 -14.72 -29.41 2.10
C SER A 184 -13.36 -28.75 2.37
N PHE A 185 -13.35 -27.73 3.25
CA PHE A 185 -12.12 -27.09 3.72
C PHE A 185 -11.85 -27.53 5.16
N ASP A 186 -10.79 -28.32 5.36
CA ASP A 186 -10.35 -28.80 6.66
C ASP A 186 -8.91 -28.35 6.95
N PRO A 187 -8.72 -27.33 7.81
CA PRO A 187 -7.40 -26.88 8.22
C PRO A 187 -6.76 -27.78 9.31
N GLY A 188 -7.41 -28.89 9.70
CA GLY A 188 -7.00 -29.70 10.83
C GLY A 188 -7.04 -28.89 12.13
N THR A 189 -5.93 -28.84 12.87
CA THR A 189 -5.85 -28.01 14.09
C THR A 189 -5.70 -26.51 13.79
N GLY A 190 -5.54 -26.10 12.53
CA GLY A 190 -5.31 -24.71 12.14
C GLY A 190 -3.96 -24.18 12.61
N LEU A 191 -3.91 -22.90 13.00
CA LEU A 191 -2.68 -22.25 13.45
C LEU A 191 -2.21 -22.76 14.81
N GLY A 192 -0.89 -22.84 14.99
CA GLY A 192 -0.26 -22.95 16.30
C GLY A 192 -0.26 -21.64 17.06
N SER A 193 -0.54 -21.71 18.35
CA SER A 193 -0.56 -20.55 19.23
C SER A 193 0.85 -20.11 19.62
N ILE A 194 1.08 -18.79 19.58
CA ILE A 194 2.28 -18.13 20.11
C ILE A 194 1.99 -17.26 21.34
N GLY A 195 0.86 -17.52 22.02
CA GLY A 195 0.39 -16.72 23.15
C GLY A 195 -0.84 -15.90 22.79
N ILE A 196 -0.81 -14.59 23.09
CA ILE A 196 -2.02 -13.75 23.07
C ILE A 196 -2.50 -13.48 21.63
N VAL A 197 -1.60 -13.32 20.66
CA VAL A 197 -1.96 -12.99 19.28
C VAL A 197 -1.53 -14.13 18.36
N THR A 198 -2.51 -14.80 17.78
CA THR A 198 -2.32 -15.84 16.75
C THR A 198 -3.28 -15.51 15.61
N ASP A 199 -2.76 -15.01 14.51
CA ASP A 199 -3.58 -14.26 13.53
C ASP A 199 -3.09 -14.49 12.10
N ILE A 200 -3.99 -14.31 11.13
CA ILE A 200 -3.69 -14.23 9.70
C ILE A 200 -3.96 -12.79 9.26
N TYR A 201 -2.93 -12.14 8.72
CA TYR A 201 -3.03 -10.79 8.19
C TYR A 201 -3.22 -10.76 6.67
N ALA A 202 -2.72 -11.78 5.96
CA ALA A 202 -2.76 -11.79 4.50
C ALA A 202 -2.97 -13.17 3.87
N PHE A 203 -3.64 -13.15 2.72
CA PHE A 203 -3.79 -14.29 1.81
C PHE A 203 -3.14 -13.96 0.45
N ALA A 204 -2.50 -14.95 -0.17
CA ALA A 204 -2.23 -14.97 -1.61
C ALA A 204 -2.89 -16.20 -2.24
N LEU A 205 -3.77 -15.95 -3.20
CA LEU A 205 -4.49 -17.01 -3.92
C LEU A 205 -3.74 -17.42 -5.17
N GLU A 206 -3.57 -18.71 -5.37
CA GLU A 206 -2.99 -19.28 -6.58
C GLU A 206 -4.09 -19.76 -7.56
N SER A 207 -3.79 -19.72 -8.86
CA SER A 207 -4.75 -20.12 -9.91
C SER A 207 -5.12 -21.60 -9.88
N ASP A 208 -4.30 -22.43 -9.25
CA ASP A 208 -4.57 -23.86 -9.04
C ASP A 208 -5.37 -24.14 -7.75
N GLY A 209 -5.78 -23.08 -7.05
CA GLY A 209 -6.57 -23.17 -5.82
C GLY A 209 -5.74 -23.31 -4.55
N ARG A 210 -4.40 -23.32 -4.63
CA ARG A 210 -3.55 -23.22 -3.44
C ARG A 210 -3.65 -21.82 -2.82
N ILE A 211 -3.40 -21.77 -1.52
CA ILE A 211 -3.59 -20.57 -0.69
C ILE A 211 -2.33 -20.40 0.15
N THR A 212 -1.59 -19.30 -0.03
CA THR A 212 -0.55 -18.93 0.93
C THR A 212 -1.16 -18.02 2.00
N ILE A 213 -0.90 -18.35 3.26
CA ILE A 213 -1.31 -17.57 4.43
C ILE A 213 -0.07 -16.94 5.06
N ALA A 214 -0.24 -15.73 5.61
CA ALA A 214 0.77 -15.15 6.48
C ALA A 214 0.16 -14.29 7.58
N GLY A 215 0.91 -14.16 8.67
CA GLY A 215 0.47 -13.45 9.86
C GLY A 215 1.40 -13.67 11.03
N SER A 216 0.82 -13.91 12.20
CA SER A 216 1.51 -14.11 13.46
C SER A 216 1.18 -15.51 14.00
N PHE A 217 2.01 -16.51 13.69
CA PHE A 217 1.85 -17.91 14.13
C PHE A 217 3.18 -18.66 13.99
N ASN A 218 3.33 -19.80 14.68
CA ASN A 218 4.56 -20.62 14.65
C ASN A 218 4.40 -21.99 13.97
N SER A 219 3.17 -22.42 13.72
CA SER A 219 2.90 -23.70 13.06
C SER A 219 1.55 -23.70 12.37
N TYR A 220 1.37 -24.66 11.47
CA TYR A 220 0.10 -24.97 10.82
C TYR A 220 -0.15 -26.47 10.90
N ASN A 221 -1.31 -26.86 11.42
CA ASN A 221 -1.71 -28.25 11.63
C ASN A 221 -0.60 -29.10 12.32
N GLY A 222 0.04 -28.52 13.34
CA GLY A 222 1.12 -29.15 14.10
C GLY A 222 2.50 -29.19 13.41
N THR A 223 2.64 -28.64 12.20
CA THR A 223 3.93 -28.54 11.49
C THR A 223 4.50 -27.13 11.63
N ASP A 224 5.76 -27.02 12.03
CA ASP A 224 6.45 -25.73 12.22
C ASP A 224 6.42 -24.88 10.94
N ARG A 225 5.92 -23.66 11.08
CA ARG A 225 5.70 -22.66 10.02
C ARG A 225 5.64 -21.30 10.69
N ASN A 226 6.76 -20.60 10.80
CA ASN A 226 6.74 -19.25 11.38
C ASN A 226 6.24 -18.24 10.34
N SER A 227 5.09 -17.65 10.66
CA SER A 227 4.47 -16.52 9.96
C SER A 227 4.09 -16.72 8.50
N ILE A 228 4.41 -17.86 7.86
CA ILE A 228 4.02 -18.19 6.49
C ILE A 228 3.79 -19.70 6.29
N ALA A 229 2.71 -20.06 5.60
CA ALA A 229 2.42 -21.42 5.17
C ALA A 229 1.65 -21.42 3.85
N ARG A 230 1.81 -22.47 3.02
CA ARG A 230 0.94 -22.70 1.85
C ARG A 230 0.03 -23.88 2.09
N LEU A 231 -1.21 -23.75 1.67
CA LEU A 231 -2.28 -24.72 1.82
C LEU A 231 -2.75 -25.19 0.45
N ASN A 232 -3.16 -26.45 0.38
CA ASN A 232 -3.94 -26.99 -0.71
C ASN A 232 -5.36 -26.39 -0.71
N SER A 233 -6.10 -26.57 -1.81
CA SER A 233 -7.46 -26.05 -1.94
C SER A 233 -8.47 -26.66 -0.96
N ASN A 234 -8.12 -27.77 -0.30
CA ASN A 234 -8.91 -28.40 0.76
C ASN A 234 -8.50 -27.95 2.17
N GLY A 235 -7.53 -27.04 2.32
CA GLY A 235 -7.05 -26.56 3.63
C GLY A 235 -5.90 -27.38 4.22
N GLU A 236 -5.51 -28.51 3.63
CA GLU A 236 -4.34 -29.26 4.10
C GLU A 236 -3.04 -28.49 3.80
N LEU A 237 -2.02 -28.67 4.63
CA LEU A 237 -0.70 -28.08 4.41
C LEU A 237 -0.07 -28.60 3.11
N ASP A 238 0.39 -27.70 2.24
CA ASP A 238 1.23 -28.03 1.09
C ASP A 238 2.69 -28.14 1.54
N THR A 239 3.17 -29.37 1.71
CA THR A 239 4.54 -29.65 2.15
C THR A 239 5.61 -29.39 1.10
N SER A 240 5.23 -29.15 -0.17
CA SER A 240 6.19 -28.71 -1.21
C SER A 240 6.60 -27.24 -1.06
N PHE A 241 5.88 -26.48 -0.23
CA PHE A 241 6.28 -25.17 0.25
C PHE A 241 6.94 -25.32 1.63
N ASP A 242 8.27 -25.17 1.63
CA ASP A 242 9.10 -25.25 2.82
C ASP A 242 9.86 -23.95 3.02
N PRO A 243 9.40 -23.09 3.96
CA PRO A 243 10.09 -21.85 4.28
C PRO A 243 11.25 -22.04 5.27
N GLY A 244 11.58 -23.29 5.64
CA GLY A 244 12.52 -23.58 6.74
C GLY A 244 12.00 -23.03 8.06
N SER A 245 12.79 -22.23 8.79
CA SER A 245 12.29 -21.54 9.98
C SER A 245 11.35 -20.36 9.66
N GLY A 246 11.11 -20.02 8.39
CA GLY A 246 10.16 -18.97 8.00
C GLY A 246 10.59 -17.57 8.41
N ALA A 247 9.63 -16.67 8.64
CA ALA A 247 9.92 -15.32 9.10
C ALA A 247 9.89 -15.26 10.63
N GLU A 248 11.02 -14.92 11.23
CA GLU A 248 11.23 -14.99 12.68
C GLU A 248 11.27 -13.60 13.35
N PHE A 249 11.07 -13.59 14.67
CA PHE A 249 11.11 -12.39 15.53
C PHE A 249 10.13 -11.27 15.13
N GLY A 250 9.05 -11.64 14.45
CA GLY A 250 7.99 -10.75 14.06
C GLY A 250 6.96 -11.46 13.19
N SER A 251 6.10 -10.68 12.55
CA SER A 251 5.01 -11.18 11.73
C SER A 251 5.16 -10.72 10.28
N ILE A 252 4.48 -11.41 9.37
CA ILE A 252 4.28 -10.93 8.00
C ILE A 252 2.89 -10.30 7.96
N ASN A 253 2.82 -9.00 7.68
CA ASN A 253 1.58 -8.24 7.67
C ASN A 253 0.91 -8.23 6.29
N CYS A 254 1.71 -8.27 5.23
CA CYS A 254 1.24 -8.18 3.85
C CYS A 254 2.09 -9.01 2.89
N MET A 255 1.52 -9.36 1.74
CA MET A 255 2.23 -10.03 0.66
C MET A 255 1.64 -9.67 -0.70
N VAL A 256 2.47 -9.72 -1.73
CA VAL A 256 2.04 -9.62 -3.13
C VAL A 256 2.72 -10.70 -3.96
N ARG A 257 2.02 -11.24 -4.95
CA ARG A 257 2.53 -12.28 -5.85
C ARG A 257 2.97 -11.67 -7.18
N GLN A 258 4.24 -11.86 -7.53
CA GLN A 258 4.78 -11.46 -8.82
C GLN A 258 4.35 -12.44 -9.93
N VAL A 259 4.49 -12.03 -11.19
CA VAL A 259 4.05 -12.80 -12.38
C VAL A 259 4.79 -14.14 -12.51
N ASP A 260 6.03 -14.24 -12.01
CA ASP A 260 6.81 -15.49 -11.98
C ASP A 260 6.39 -16.44 -10.84
N GLY A 261 5.38 -16.05 -10.06
CA GLY A 261 4.80 -16.79 -8.96
C GLY A 261 5.43 -16.50 -7.60
N LYS A 262 6.61 -15.86 -7.55
CA LYS A 262 7.30 -15.54 -6.30
C LYS A 262 6.47 -14.57 -5.46
N LEU A 263 6.62 -14.65 -4.15
CA LEU A 263 5.92 -13.79 -3.21
C LEU A 263 6.89 -12.77 -2.63
N VAL A 264 6.52 -11.50 -2.67
CA VAL A 264 7.17 -10.46 -1.87
C VAL A 264 6.37 -10.32 -0.59
N ILE A 265 7.05 -10.39 0.54
CA ILE A 265 6.45 -10.36 1.89
C ILE A 265 6.96 -9.13 2.65
N GLY A 266 6.05 -8.48 3.36
CA GLY A 266 6.29 -7.27 4.13
C GLY A 266 5.76 -7.43 5.54
N GLY A 267 6.50 -6.99 6.56
CA GLY A 267 6.09 -7.22 7.94
C GLY A 267 6.96 -6.55 8.99
N SER A 268 6.91 -7.10 10.20
CA SER A 268 7.73 -6.70 11.35
C SER A 268 8.85 -7.69 11.67
N PHE A 269 8.98 -8.78 10.90
CA PHE A 269 10.03 -9.79 11.06
C PHE A 269 11.41 -9.17 10.85
N THR A 270 12.42 -9.73 11.52
CA THR A 270 13.82 -9.29 11.37
C THR A 270 14.68 -10.33 10.66
N ASP A 271 14.17 -11.55 10.52
CA ASP A 271 14.90 -12.67 9.96
C ASP A 271 14.00 -13.49 9.02
N TYR A 272 14.60 -14.09 8.00
CA TYR A 272 13.99 -15.15 7.21
C TYR A 272 14.90 -16.36 7.09
N ASN A 273 14.47 -17.49 7.64
CA ASN A 273 15.17 -18.77 7.59
C ASN A 273 16.63 -18.69 8.07
N GLY A 274 16.88 -17.96 9.16
CA GLY A 274 18.21 -17.72 9.74
C GLY A 274 19.06 -16.70 8.99
N THR A 275 18.49 -15.97 8.03
CA THR A 275 19.13 -14.85 7.34
C THR A 275 18.57 -13.52 7.86
N ASP A 276 19.44 -12.66 8.38
CA ASP A 276 19.10 -11.30 8.81
C ASP A 276 18.60 -10.47 7.61
N GLN A 277 17.28 -10.40 7.49
CA GLN A 277 16.58 -9.83 6.36
C GLN A 277 15.31 -9.15 6.87
N PRO A 278 15.42 -7.94 7.44
CA PRO A 278 14.31 -7.34 8.16
C PRO A 278 13.26 -6.74 7.21
N PHE A 279 12.00 -6.85 7.64
CA PHE A 279 10.79 -6.17 7.15
C PHE A 279 10.33 -6.46 5.72
N LEU A 280 11.23 -6.79 4.79
CA LEU A 280 10.95 -7.01 3.38
C LEU A 280 11.81 -8.16 2.85
N ALA A 281 11.16 -9.16 2.24
CA ALA A 281 11.84 -10.27 1.59
C ALA A 281 11.06 -10.74 0.37
N ARG A 282 11.73 -11.44 -0.55
CA ARG A 282 11.07 -12.22 -1.60
C ARG A 282 11.32 -13.70 -1.36
N VAL A 283 10.28 -14.51 -1.50
CA VAL A 283 10.33 -15.96 -1.34
C VAL A 283 9.92 -16.64 -2.63
N THR A 284 10.61 -17.72 -2.95
CA THR A 284 10.39 -18.53 -4.14
C THR A 284 9.11 -19.35 -4.06
N ASN A 285 8.72 -19.99 -5.16
CA ASN A 285 7.55 -20.88 -5.21
C ASN A 285 7.66 -22.11 -4.30
N SER A 286 8.86 -22.45 -3.81
CA SER A 286 9.09 -23.50 -2.83
C SER A 286 9.17 -22.99 -1.40
N GLY A 287 9.05 -21.68 -1.16
CA GLY A 287 9.18 -21.06 0.17
C GLY A 287 10.59 -20.64 0.56
N ALA A 288 11.63 -20.99 -0.21
CA ALA A 288 12.98 -20.53 0.09
C ALA A 288 13.15 -19.02 -0.16
N LEU A 289 13.98 -18.34 0.64
CA LEU A 289 14.40 -16.95 0.40
C LEU A 289 15.03 -16.80 -0.99
N ASP A 290 14.64 -15.76 -1.72
CA ASP A 290 15.21 -15.44 -3.03
C ASP A 290 16.35 -14.41 -2.87
N PRO A 291 17.63 -14.83 -3.01
CA PRO A 291 18.78 -13.94 -2.82
C PRO A 291 18.95 -12.92 -3.95
N THR A 292 18.16 -13.01 -5.03
CA THR A 292 18.21 -12.06 -6.14
C THR A 292 17.36 -10.81 -5.90
N PHE A 293 16.70 -10.71 -4.75
CA PHE A 293 15.90 -9.56 -4.36
C PHE A 293 16.75 -8.55 -3.57
N ASN A 294 17.21 -7.51 -4.26
CA ASN A 294 18.19 -6.53 -3.83
C ASN A 294 17.56 -5.44 -2.97
N VAL A 295 17.26 -5.73 -1.71
CA VAL A 295 16.65 -4.75 -0.80
C VAL A 295 17.65 -3.92 0.02
N GLY A 296 18.95 -4.25 -0.06
CA GLY A 296 19.98 -3.57 0.72
C GLY A 296 19.71 -3.66 2.22
N ALA A 297 19.76 -2.52 2.93
CA ALA A 297 19.38 -2.44 4.35
C ALA A 297 17.86 -2.50 4.59
N SER A 298 17.03 -2.66 3.55
CA SER A 298 15.57 -2.69 3.62
C SER A 298 14.98 -1.38 4.18
N THR A 299 13.73 -1.40 4.65
CA THR A 299 13.12 -0.27 5.37
C THR A 299 13.64 -0.15 6.80
N SER A 300 13.63 1.05 7.39
CA SER A 300 13.98 1.21 8.82
C SER A 300 12.89 0.79 9.81
N GLY A 301 11.77 0.27 9.30
CA GLY A 301 10.66 -0.19 10.13
C GLY A 301 9.65 -1.04 9.35
N SER A 302 8.55 -1.36 10.02
CA SER A 302 7.61 -2.38 9.56
C SER A 302 6.82 -1.96 8.33
N ILE A 303 6.63 -2.93 7.44
CA ILE A 303 5.75 -2.80 6.29
C ILE A 303 4.39 -3.40 6.66
N LEU A 304 3.33 -2.65 6.39
CA LEU A 304 1.95 -3.01 6.72
C LEU A 304 1.10 -3.29 5.48
N ALA A 305 1.42 -2.65 4.36
CA ALA A 305 0.69 -2.83 3.11
C ALA A 305 1.63 -2.81 1.90
N MET A 306 1.21 -3.53 0.86
CA MET A 306 1.91 -3.54 -0.42
C MET A 306 0.91 -3.58 -1.58
N ALA A 307 1.28 -2.95 -2.69
CA ALA A 307 0.55 -3.06 -3.94
C ALA A 307 1.52 -3.35 -5.10
N LEU A 308 1.20 -4.35 -5.93
CA LEU A 308 1.93 -4.64 -7.14
C LEU A 308 1.38 -3.82 -8.31
N GLN A 309 2.25 -3.06 -8.98
CA GLN A 309 1.90 -2.32 -10.18
C GLN A 309 1.96 -3.23 -11.42
N PRO A 310 1.22 -2.91 -12.51
CA PRO A 310 1.22 -3.72 -13.74
C PRO A 310 2.60 -3.86 -14.42
N ASP A 311 3.52 -2.92 -14.18
CA ASP A 311 4.90 -2.96 -14.66
C ASP A 311 5.83 -3.82 -13.78
N GLY A 312 5.28 -4.44 -12.72
CA GLY A 312 5.98 -5.31 -11.78
C GLY A 312 6.68 -4.58 -10.63
N ARG A 313 6.65 -3.23 -10.60
CA ARG A 313 7.13 -2.46 -9.45
C ARG A 313 6.19 -2.64 -8.26
N ILE A 314 6.73 -2.45 -7.06
CA ILE A 314 6.01 -2.73 -5.82
C ILE A 314 5.97 -1.45 -4.99
N LEU A 315 4.77 -1.05 -4.59
CA LEU A 315 4.55 0.03 -3.63
C LEU A 315 4.54 -0.58 -2.23
N LEU A 316 5.21 0.08 -1.30
CA LEU A 316 5.35 -0.31 0.11
C LEU A 316 4.73 0.77 0.98
N GLY A 317 3.98 0.38 2.00
CA GLY A 317 3.37 1.29 2.98
C GLY A 317 3.52 0.73 4.39
N GLY A 318 3.78 1.60 5.37
CA GLY A 318 3.99 1.16 6.73
C GLY A 318 4.45 2.26 7.68
N PHE A 319 5.27 1.85 8.64
CA PHE A 319 5.93 2.72 9.62
C PHE A 319 7.44 2.66 9.42
N PHE A 320 7.96 3.50 8.55
CA PHE A 320 9.40 3.55 8.27
C PHE A 320 9.82 4.94 7.82
N TYR A 321 11.06 5.31 8.12
CA TYR A 321 11.60 6.63 7.77
C TYR A 321 12.42 6.61 6.47
N ASP A 322 13.02 5.47 6.18
CA ASP A 322 13.93 5.29 5.06
C ASP A 322 13.79 3.90 4.45
N TYR A 323 14.34 3.80 3.24
CA TYR A 323 14.55 2.57 2.50
C TYR A 323 16.01 2.55 2.06
N ASN A 324 16.76 1.54 2.49
CA ASN A 324 18.18 1.40 2.22
C ASN A 324 18.95 2.70 2.54
N GLU A 325 18.69 3.25 3.73
CA GLU A 325 19.28 4.48 4.27
C GLU A 325 18.93 5.77 3.49
N LEU A 326 18.07 5.68 2.47
CA LEU A 326 17.55 6.83 1.73
C LEU A 326 16.17 7.20 2.24
N LEU A 327 15.93 8.49 2.46
CA LEU A 327 14.66 9.01 2.94
C LEU A 327 13.49 8.53 2.06
N ALA A 328 12.59 7.77 2.67
CA ALA A 328 11.38 7.25 2.07
C ALA A 328 10.38 7.05 3.20
N ARG A 329 9.63 8.11 3.52
CA ARG A 329 8.82 8.11 4.74
C ARG A 329 7.44 7.49 4.50
N ASP A 330 7.18 6.40 5.20
CA ASP A 330 5.93 5.61 5.27
C ASP A 330 5.41 5.03 3.96
N VAL A 331 5.88 5.54 2.81
CA VAL A 331 5.57 5.03 1.48
C VAL A 331 6.81 5.06 0.60
N ALA A 332 7.11 3.92 -0.04
CA ALA A 332 8.20 3.77 -0.99
C ALA A 332 7.73 3.00 -2.23
N ARG A 333 8.48 3.13 -3.34
CA ARG A 333 8.34 2.26 -4.50
C ARG A 333 9.65 1.56 -4.78
N VAL A 334 9.61 0.25 -4.95
CA VAL A 334 10.76 -0.57 -5.35
C VAL A 334 10.55 -1.18 -6.73
N ASN A 335 11.64 -1.42 -7.44
CA ASN A 335 11.65 -2.12 -8.72
C ASN A 335 11.32 -3.61 -8.52
N THR A 336 11.13 -4.33 -9.63
CA THR A 336 10.84 -5.77 -9.63
C THR A 336 11.90 -6.60 -8.91
N ASP A 337 13.13 -6.11 -8.84
CA ASP A 337 14.26 -6.75 -8.18
C ASP A 337 14.46 -6.31 -6.73
N GLY A 338 13.60 -5.43 -6.20
CA GLY A 338 13.68 -4.94 -4.82
C GLY A 338 14.45 -3.64 -4.67
N SER A 339 15.22 -3.19 -5.66
CA SER A 339 15.95 -1.92 -5.56
C SER A 339 15.00 -0.72 -5.49
N LEU A 340 15.34 0.32 -4.73
CA LEU A 340 14.52 1.54 -4.62
C LEU A 340 14.34 2.23 -5.98
N ASP A 341 13.11 2.60 -6.34
CA ASP A 341 12.85 3.41 -7.54
C ASP A 341 13.01 4.90 -7.24
N LEU A 342 14.21 5.41 -7.51
CA LEU A 342 14.57 6.82 -7.32
C LEU A 342 13.80 7.81 -8.22
N ASN A 343 13.03 7.34 -9.21
CA ASN A 343 12.19 8.20 -10.04
C ASN A 343 10.79 8.42 -9.43
N TRP A 344 10.53 7.78 -8.29
CA TRP A 344 9.30 7.92 -7.53
C TRP A 344 9.62 8.52 -6.17
N SER A 345 9.03 9.67 -5.85
CA SER A 345 9.34 10.35 -4.59
C SER A 345 8.08 10.85 -3.94
N THR A 346 7.95 10.45 -2.68
CA THR A 346 6.88 10.87 -1.79
C THR A 346 7.25 12.12 -1.03
N GLY A 347 8.22 12.94 -1.47
CA GLY A 347 8.58 14.18 -0.77
C GLY A 347 8.87 13.98 0.72
N THR A 348 8.17 14.71 1.59
CA THR A 348 8.31 14.56 3.06
C THR A 348 7.46 13.45 3.65
N GLY A 349 6.67 12.75 2.83
CA GLY A 349 5.82 11.63 3.23
C GLY A 349 4.69 12.03 4.18
N SER A 350 4.26 11.04 4.98
CA SER A 350 3.20 11.20 5.97
C SER A 350 3.71 11.96 7.21
N PHE A 351 2.86 12.76 7.83
CA PHE A 351 3.19 13.56 9.01
C PHE A 351 2.07 13.48 10.05
N GLY A 352 2.43 13.50 11.33
CA GLY A 352 1.54 13.35 12.48
C GLY A 352 2.20 12.60 13.63
N ILE A 353 1.49 12.48 14.76
CA ILE A 353 1.91 11.64 15.90
C ILE A 353 1.68 10.18 15.51
N ASP A 354 2.73 9.37 15.62
CA ASP A 354 2.76 7.96 15.20
C ASP A 354 2.18 7.77 13.78
N ALA A 355 2.61 8.65 12.87
CA ALA A 355 2.16 8.61 11.49
C ALA A 355 2.69 7.36 10.77
N GLY A 356 1.81 6.76 9.97
CA GLY A 356 2.11 5.59 9.16
C GLY A 356 0.96 5.27 8.22
N VAL A 357 1.26 4.50 7.18
CA VAL A 357 0.29 4.00 6.21
C VAL A 357 -0.08 2.57 6.58
N TYR A 358 -1.35 2.35 6.90
CA TYR A 358 -1.89 1.04 7.27
C TYR A 358 -2.31 0.23 6.06
N ASP A 359 -2.83 0.90 5.03
CA ASP A 359 -3.27 0.23 3.81
C ASP A 359 -3.12 1.12 2.58
N MET A 360 -3.09 0.48 1.41
CA MET A 360 -3.05 1.15 0.13
C MET A 360 -3.83 0.42 -0.95
N ALA A 361 -4.50 1.18 -1.81
CA ALA A 361 -5.26 0.65 -2.93
C ALA A 361 -4.84 1.31 -4.24
N LEU A 362 -4.37 0.49 -5.18
CA LEU A 362 -3.97 0.93 -6.53
C LEU A 362 -5.22 1.15 -7.40
N GLN A 363 -5.26 2.30 -8.08
CA GLN A 363 -6.29 2.64 -9.06
C GLN A 363 -5.86 2.24 -10.48
N ALA A 364 -6.83 2.11 -11.38
CA ALA A 364 -6.60 1.64 -12.75
C ALA A 364 -5.72 2.61 -13.60
N ASP A 365 -5.75 3.90 -13.27
CA ASP A 365 -4.87 4.93 -13.85
C ASP A 365 -3.46 4.95 -13.21
N GLY A 366 -3.21 4.05 -12.26
CA GLY A 366 -1.97 3.90 -11.53
C GLY A 366 -1.87 4.74 -10.27
N SER A 367 -2.78 5.68 -9.99
CA SER A 367 -2.75 6.42 -8.72
C SER A 367 -2.96 5.52 -7.53
N LEU A 368 -2.49 5.96 -6.37
CA LEU A 368 -2.51 5.18 -5.14
C LEU A 368 -3.37 5.90 -4.11
N ILE A 369 -4.40 5.23 -3.60
CA ILE A 369 -5.05 5.65 -2.36
C ILE A 369 -4.23 5.09 -1.20
N VAL A 370 -3.93 5.92 -0.20
CA VAL A 370 -3.31 5.50 1.06
C VAL A 370 -4.22 5.85 2.23
N GLY A 371 -4.36 4.91 3.17
CA GLY A 371 -5.08 5.08 4.43
C GLY A 371 -4.15 4.81 5.62
N GLY A 372 -4.31 5.55 6.73
CA GLY A 372 -3.47 5.32 7.90
C GLY A 372 -3.68 6.31 9.05
N GLN A 373 -2.60 6.60 9.78
CA GLN A 373 -2.59 7.48 10.95
C GLN A 373 -1.83 8.80 10.70
N PHE A 374 -2.08 9.51 9.61
CA PHE A 374 -1.43 10.82 9.34
C PHE A 374 -2.43 11.99 9.39
N SER A 375 -1.94 13.21 9.60
CA SER A 375 -2.72 14.47 9.50
C SER A 375 -2.33 15.30 8.29
N ALA A 376 -1.14 15.05 7.74
CA ALA A 376 -0.69 15.65 6.50
C ALA A 376 0.12 14.65 5.67
N TYR A 377 0.17 14.91 4.39
CA TYR A 377 1.05 14.23 3.44
C TYR A 377 1.71 15.28 2.55
N ASN A 378 3.04 15.26 2.44
CA ASN A 378 3.83 16.26 1.68
C ASN A 378 3.55 17.71 2.05
N GLY A 379 3.35 17.96 3.34
CA GLY A 379 3.02 19.29 3.87
C GLY A 379 1.60 19.78 3.53
N SER A 380 0.79 18.97 2.84
CA SER A 380 -0.63 19.25 2.58
C SER A 380 -1.48 18.53 3.62
N THR A 381 -2.45 19.23 4.21
CA THR A 381 -3.41 18.60 5.15
C THR A 381 -4.16 17.48 4.43
N ARG A 382 -4.05 16.28 5.01
CA ARG A 382 -4.67 15.05 4.53
C ARG A 382 -4.96 14.22 5.77
N ASN A 383 -6.19 14.25 6.22
CA ASN A 383 -6.59 13.53 7.43
C ASN A 383 -6.81 12.07 7.06
N LYS A 384 -5.83 11.22 7.38
CA LYS A 384 -5.92 9.74 7.38
C LYS A 384 -6.11 9.08 6.03
N VAL A 385 -6.44 9.84 4.97
CA VAL A 385 -6.61 9.36 3.59
C VAL A 385 -5.97 10.37 2.63
N ALA A 386 -5.24 9.87 1.63
CA ALA A 386 -4.71 10.68 0.54
C ALA A 386 -4.69 9.88 -0.77
N ARG A 387 -4.79 10.58 -1.91
CA ARG A 387 -4.44 10.03 -3.22
C ARG A 387 -3.05 10.53 -3.63
N LEU A 388 -2.20 9.62 -4.09
CA LEU A 388 -0.86 9.88 -4.59
C LEU A 388 -0.80 9.57 -6.09
N ASN A 389 -0.04 10.37 -6.82
CA ASN A 389 0.17 10.18 -8.24
C ASN A 389 1.05 8.95 -8.49
N GLY A 390 0.50 7.95 -9.20
CA GLY A 390 1.16 6.67 -9.45
C GLY A 390 2.43 6.75 -10.28
N GLY A 391 2.52 7.78 -11.11
CA GLY A 391 3.64 8.00 -12.01
C GLY A 391 3.90 6.81 -12.92
N THR A 392 2.86 6.31 -13.59
CA THR A 392 2.97 5.37 -14.71
C THR A 392 3.57 6.07 -15.93
N GLY A 393 4.75 6.68 -15.77
CA GLY A 393 5.65 6.86 -16.89
C GLY A 393 5.95 5.47 -17.41
N THR A 394 5.74 5.27 -18.72
CA THR A 394 6.02 4.05 -19.48
C THR A 394 7.17 3.23 -18.91
N PRO A 395 7.07 1.89 -18.87
CA PRO A 395 8.18 1.05 -18.47
C PRO A 395 9.39 1.44 -19.31
N VAL A 396 10.44 1.93 -18.67
CA VAL A 396 11.73 2.09 -19.33
C VAL A 396 12.26 0.67 -19.46
N SER A 397 11.86 -0.01 -20.53
CA SER A 397 12.62 -1.13 -21.05
C SER A 397 14.07 -0.65 -21.15
N GLU A 398 14.94 -1.28 -20.36
CA GLU A 398 16.39 -1.34 -20.58
C GLU A 398 17.00 -0.13 -21.30
N ILE A 399 17.30 0.94 -20.57
CA ILE A 399 18.46 1.76 -20.96
C ILE A 399 19.65 1.15 -20.24
N GLN A 400 20.13 0.00 -20.76
CA GLN A 400 21.54 -0.30 -20.62
C GLN A 400 22.31 0.80 -21.37
N GLY A 401 23.05 1.63 -20.63
CA GLY A 401 24.07 2.51 -21.23
C GLY A 401 24.01 4.00 -20.87
N ALA A 402 23.06 4.48 -20.08
CA ALA A 402 23.13 5.85 -19.54
C ALA A 402 23.63 5.79 -18.09
N SER A 403 24.86 6.24 -17.85
CA SER A 403 25.29 6.62 -16.50
C SER A 403 24.28 7.64 -15.96
N ARG A 404 23.48 7.22 -14.98
CA ARG A 404 22.49 8.09 -14.34
C ARG A 404 23.22 9.00 -13.36
N LEU A 405 23.01 10.29 -13.54
CA LEU A 405 23.53 11.31 -12.64
C LEU A 405 22.74 11.26 -11.32
N HIS A 406 23.34 10.80 -10.24
CA HIS A 406 22.75 10.84 -8.90
C HIS A 406 23.02 12.19 -8.26
N VAL A 407 22.03 12.75 -7.56
CA VAL A 407 22.13 14.03 -6.86
C VAL A 407 21.58 13.83 -5.44
N TRP A 408 22.29 14.30 -4.41
CA TRP A 408 21.85 14.20 -3.00
C TRP A 408 22.33 15.40 -2.18
N SER A 409 21.66 15.70 -1.05
CA SER A 409 22.08 16.77 -0.14
C SER A 409 23.15 16.28 0.84
N ASP A 410 24.09 17.16 1.15
CA ASP A 410 25.11 17.04 2.19
C ASP A 410 24.93 18.24 3.11
N ASP A 411 23.99 18.09 4.05
CA ASP A 411 23.49 19.17 4.89
C ASP A 411 24.55 19.65 5.90
N GLU A 412 25.43 18.75 6.34
CA GLU A 412 26.55 19.08 7.24
C GLU A 412 27.52 20.07 6.58
N ASN A 413 27.79 19.89 5.29
CA ASN A 413 28.73 20.74 4.55
C ASN A 413 28.04 21.81 3.72
N GLN A 414 26.71 21.90 3.74
CA GLN A 414 25.90 22.84 2.95
C GLN A 414 26.15 22.69 1.44
N LEU A 415 26.22 21.45 0.96
CA LEU A 415 26.48 21.11 -0.43
C LEU A 415 25.34 20.27 -1.03
N LEU A 416 25.15 20.42 -2.34
CA LEU A 416 24.44 19.45 -3.16
C LEU A 416 25.49 18.63 -3.91
N ARG A 417 25.50 17.33 -3.67
CA ARG A 417 26.46 16.39 -4.26
C ARG A 417 25.88 15.78 -5.52
N VAL A 418 26.76 15.48 -6.47
CA VAL A 418 26.41 14.83 -7.73
C VAL A 418 27.36 13.64 -7.97
N SER A 419 26.90 12.54 -8.56
CA SER A 419 27.72 11.31 -8.72
C SER A 419 28.93 11.48 -9.63
N GLU A 420 28.88 12.46 -10.53
CA GLU A 420 29.97 12.81 -11.44
C GLU A 420 30.00 14.33 -11.69
N PRO A 421 31.15 14.90 -12.09
CA PRO A 421 31.25 16.33 -12.36
C PRO A 421 30.35 16.78 -13.52
N VAL A 422 29.47 17.75 -13.27
CA VAL A 422 28.52 18.27 -14.26
C VAL A 422 28.46 19.80 -14.26
N SER A 423 27.90 20.35 -15.32
CA SER A 423 27.61 21.78 -15.47
C SER A 423 26.09 21.99 -15.52
N GLY A 424 25.64 23.12 -14.99
CA GLY A 424 24.21 23.40 -14.91
C GLY A 424 23.87 24.60 -14.04
N GLN A 425 22.58 24.69 -13.72
CA GLN A 425 21.98 25.79 -12.98
C GLN A 425 21.03 25.25 -11.90
N VAL A 426 20.94 25.95 -10.78
CA VAL A 426 19.88 25.76 -9.78
C VAL A 426 18.89 26.91 -9.93
N PHE A 427 17.61 26.59 -9.87
CA PHE A 427 16.49 27.50 -9.99
C PHE A 427 15.69 27.51 -8.69
N ASP A 428 15.18 28.67 -8.29
CA ASP A 428 14.09 28.72 -7.33
C ASP A 428 12.76 28.25 -7.95
N MET A 429 11.72 28.15 -7.13
CA MET A 429 10.40 27.70 -7.60
C MET A 429 9.69 28.73 -8.48
N GLU A 430 10.16 29.97 -8.53
CA GLU A 430 9.72 30.99 -9.50
C GLU A 430 10.47 30.90 -10.84
N GLY A 431 11.41 29.96 -10.98
CA GLY A 431 12.17 29.72 -12.21
C GLY A 431 13.34 30.69 -12.42
N ARG A 432 13.75 31.43 -11.39
CA ARG A 432 14.95 32.29 -11.45
C ARG A 432 16.19 31.45 -11.15
N VAL A 433 17.26 31.65 -11.91
CA VAL A 433 18.55 31.02 -11.65
C VAL A 433 19.15 31.60 -10.37
N VAL A 434 19.39 30.74 -9.38
CA VAL A 434 19.98 31.11 -8.09
C VAL A 434 21.41 30.59 -7.93
N VAL A 435 21.79 29.50 -8.63
CA VAL A 435 23.18 29.02 -8.69
C VAL A 435 23.53 28.66 -10.12
N THR A 436 24.75 28.93 -10.57
CA THR A 436 25.32 28.36 -11.80
C THR A 436 26.61 27.65 -11.44
N PHE A 437 26.78 26.42 -11.91
CA PHE A 437 27.92 25.57 -11.58
C PHE A 437 28.49 24.94 -12.86
N ASN A 438 29.79 24.64 -12.85
CA ASN A 438 30.49 24.15 -14.04
C ASN A 438 31.45 23.02 -13.65
N ARG A 439 31.28 21.85 -14.30
CA ARG A 439 32.09 20.63 -14.13
C ARG A 439 32.46 20.34 -12.67
N THR A 440 31.46 20.34 -11.79
CA THR A 440 31.62 20.02 -10.37
C THR A 440 30.68 18.91 -9.94
N ASN A 441 31.11 18.13 -8.95
CA ASN A 441 30.30 17.13 -8.25
C ASN A 441 29.88 17.59 -6.84
N ALA A 442 30.19 18.85 -6.50
CA ALA A 442 29.88 19.48 -5.23
C ALA A 442 29.45 20.93 -5.51
N ILE A 443 28.17 21.22 -5.28
CA ILE A 443 27.55 22.51 -5.57
C ILE A 443 27.24 23.17 -4.24
N ALA A 444 27.86 24.33 -3.98
CA ALA A 444 27.60 25.08 -2.76
C ALA A 444 26.18 25.64 -2.77
N VAL A 445 25.43 25.38 -1.69
CA VAL A 445 24.05 25.84 -1.49
C VAL A 445 23.88 26.57 -0.15
N ASP A 446 24.98 26.94 0.49
CA ASP A 446 25.10 27.66 1.76
C ASP A 446 24.44 29.05 1.73
N HIS A 447 24.40 29.68 0.56
CA HIS A 447 23.88 31.03 0.33
C HIS A 447 22.40 31.06 -0.08
N LEU A 448 21.77 29.91 -0.31
CA LEU A 448 20.35 29.83 -0.61
C LEU A 448 19.52 29.99 0.67
N CYS A 449 18.29 30.51 0.60
CA CYS A 449 17.38 30.46 1.75
C CYS A 449 16.79 29.05 1.91
N ALA A 450 16.24 28.73 3.08
CA ALA A 450 15.44 27.52 3.26
C ALA A 450 14.28 27.49 2.26
N GLY A 451 14.03 26.35 1.62
CA GLY A 451 13.04 26.24 0.56
C GLY A 451 13.34 25.14 -0.47
N ALA A 452 12.44 24.95 -1.43
CA ALA A 452 12.61 23.99 -2.52
C ALA A 452 13.30 24.64 -3.72
N PHE A 453 14.14 23.86 -4.41
CA PHE A 453 14.91 24.30 -5.57
C PHE A 453 14.94 23.20 -6.64
N LEU A 454 15.22 23.61 -7.88
CA LEU A 454 15.41 22.71 -9.02
C LEU A 454 16.83 22.85 -9.55
N LEU A 455 17.61 21.78 -9.55
CA LEU A 455 18.84 21.67 -10.33
C LEU A 455 18.50 21.22 -11.74
N ARG A 456 19.09 21.87 -12.75
CA ARG A 456 19.08 21.43 -14.15
C ARG A 456 20.50 21.40 -14.69
N THR A 457 20.89 20.26 -15.23
CA THR A 457 22.18 20.12 -15.92
C THR A 457 22.09 20.54 -17.39
N GLU A 458 23.23 20.85 -18.00
CA GLU A 458 23.31 21.13 -19.44
C GLU A 458 22.89 19.94 -20.31
N SER A 459 23.03 18.71 -19.81
CA SER A 459 22.54 17.49 -20.49
C SER A 459 21.02 17.32 -20.40
N GLY A 460 20.33 18.18 -19.65
CA GLY A 460 18.87 18.21 -19.54
C GLY A 460 18.30 17.46 -18.33
N THR A 461 19.14 16.82 -17.49
CA THR A 461 18.68 16.20 -16.24
C THR A 461 18.20 17.27 -15.27
N VAL A 462 17.00 17.07 -14.70
CA VAL A 462 16.40 17.95 -13.69
C VAL A 462 16.23 17.19 -12.38
N HIS A 463 16.59 17.81 -11.25
CA HIS A 463 16.47 17.23 -9.92
C HIS A 463 15.93 18.27 -8.93
N ARG A 464 14.95 17.89 -8.09
CA ARG A 464 14.40 18.77 -7.05
C ARG A 464 15.04 18.44 -5.71
N PHE A 465 15.47 19.46 -4.97
CA PHE A 465 15.95 19.30 -3.60
C PHE A 465 15.34 20.36 -2.68
N VAL A 466 15.39 20.13 -1.37
CA VAL A 466 14.90 21.06 -0.34
C VAL A 466 16.08 21.43 0.55
N ARG A 467 16.25 22.73 0.79
CA ARG A 467 17.16 23.25 1.80
C ARG A 467 16.37 23.45 3.10
N PRO A 468 16.75 22.76 4.20
CA PRO A 468 16.08 22.91 5.49
C PRO A 468 16.26 24.32 6.10
#